data_AF-A0A2T0PPI2-F1
#
_entry.id   AF-A0A2T0PPI2-F1
#
_cell.length_a   1.000
_cell.length_b   1.000
_cell.length_c   1.000
_cell.angle_alpha   90.00
_cell.angle_beta   90.00
_cell.angle_gamma   90.00
#
_symmetry.space_group_name_H-M   'P 1'
#
loop_
_entity.id
_entity.type
_entity.pdbx_description
1 polymer ?
#
loop_
_entity_poly.entity_id
_entity_poly.type
_entity_poly.pdbx_seq_one_letter_code
_entity_poly.pdbx_strand_id
1 'polypeptide(L)'
;MPDWISSLTVAQLAALLAGLAAVGGLTWAAGRWLRRAGHLIDDLLGEPARPGVDARPGLMERVQRIEHEVTYNSGGSLKDKVRALDGKLGDLSTALQAHTADHQTAPTIRQDITVQPPGGPV
;
A
#
# COMPACT_ATOMS: atom_id res chain seq x y z
N MET A 1 -10.21 42.96 57.32
CA MET A 1 -10.10 42.25 56.03
C MET A 1 -9.60 43.24 55.00
N PRO A 2 -8.80 42.83 54.00
CA PRO A 2 -8.32 43.74 52.97
C PRO A 2 -9.50 44.42 52.24
N ASP A 3 -9.44 45.74 52.06
CA ASP A 3 -10.56 46.54 51.53
C ASP A 3 -10.98 46.14 50.11
N TRP A 4 -10.06 45.54 49.35
CA TRP A 4 -10.32 45.01 48.01
C TRP A 4 -11.24 43.77 48.00
N ILE A 5 -11.36 43.05 49.12
CA ILE A 5 -12.26 41.89 49.23
C ILE A 5 -13.70 42.36 49.48
N SER A 6 -13.85 43.45 50.22
CA SER A 6 -15.15 44.01 50.60
C SER A 6 -15.90 44.67 49.43
N SER A 7 -15.20 45.01 48.34
CA SER A 7 -15.78 45.60 47.13
C SER A 7 -16.14 44.57 46.04
N LEU A 8 -15.82 43.28 46.26
CA LEU A 8 -16.16 42.22 45.32
C LEU A 8 -17.64 41.88 45.39
N THR A 9 -18.33 42.05 44.28
CA THR A 9 -19.70 41.59 44.10
C THR A 9 -19.74 40.07 43.90
N VAL A 10 -20.88 39.45 44.23
CA VAL A 10 -21.14 38.02 43.97
C VAL A 10 -20.93 37.69 42.49
N ALA A 11 -21.30 38.59 41.59
CA ALA A 11 -21.11 38.43 40.15
C ALA A 11 -19.63 38.37 39.74
N GLN A 12 -18.76 39.21 40.32
CA GLN A 12 -17.32 39.17 40.07
C GLN A 12 -16.69 37.88 40.58
N LEU A 13 -17.12 37.41 41.76
CA LEU A 13 -16.66 36.12 42.30
C LEU A 13 -17.07 34.96 41.39
N ALA A 14 -18.32 34.96 40.92
CA ALA A 14 -18.82 33.95 39.99
C ALA A 14 -18.08 33.98 38.63
N ALA A 15 -17.78 35.18 38.11
CA ALA A 15 -17.03 35.34 36.87
C ALA A 15 -15.59 34.83 36.99
N LEU A 16 -14.92 35.08 38.12
CA LEU A 16 -13.57 34.55 38.38
C LEU A 16 -13.58 33.02 38.47
N LEU A 17 -14.55 32.44 39.17
CA LEU A 17 -14.71 30.98 39.25
C LEU A 17 -15.01 30.36 37.89
N ALA A 18 -15.90 30.97 37.11
CA ALA A 18 -16.21 30.51 35.76
C ALA A 18 -14.99 30.62 34.83
N GLY A 19 -14.21 31.70 34.94
CA GLY A 19 -12.96 31.87 34.20
C GLY A 19 -11.93 30.80 34.53
N LEU A 20 -11.73 30.52 35.83
CA LEU A 20 -10.83 29.46 36.28
C LEU A 20 -11.28 28.07 35.79
N ALA A 21 -12.58 27.79 35.85
CA ALA A 21 -13.14 26.54 35.34
C ALA A 21 -12.96 26.41 33.82
N ALA A 22 -13.16 27.49 33.07
CA ALA A 22 -12.96 27.50 31.62
C ALA A 22 -11.49 27.25 31.25
N VAL A 23 -10.55 27.90 31.94
CA VAL A 23 -9.11 27.68 31.74
C VAL A 23 -8.72 26.24 32.11
N GLY A 24 -9.23 25.72 33.23
CA GLY A 24 -9.02 24.33 33.63
C GLY A 24 -9.56 23.33 32.60
N GLY A 25 -10.75 23.57 32.08
CA GLY A 25 -11.35 22.75 31.03
C GLY A 25 -10.55 22.79 29.73
N LEU A 26 -10.09 23.97 29.33
CA LEU A 26 -9.28 24.15 28.12
C LEU A 26 -7.91 23.44 28.23
N THR A 27 -7.24 23.58 29.37
CA THR A 27 -5.94 22.91 29.59
C THR A 27 -6.08 21.38 29.64
N TRP A 28 -7.15 20.88 30.25
CA TRP A 28 -7.46 19.44 30.24
C TRP A 28 -7.75 18.92 28.83
N ALA A 29 -8.58 19.63 28.06
CA ALA A 29 -8.92 19.28 26.69
C ALA A 29 -7.68 19.32 25.77
N ALA A 30 -6.87 20.38 25.88
CA ALA A 30 -5.61 20.52 25.15
C ALA A 30 -4.63 19.39 25.49
N GLY A 31 -4.45 19.08 26.78
CA GLY A 31 -3.59 17.98 27.20
C GLY A 31 -4.09 16.62 26.69
N ARG A 32 -5.41 16.40 26.60
CA ARG A 32 -5.97 15.18 26.02
C ARG A 32 -5.71 15.08 24.51
N TRP A 33 -5.83 16.18 23.78
CA TRP A 33 -5.51 16.22 22.36
C TRP A 33 -4.02 16.02 22.09
N LEU A 34 -3.17 16.65 22.90
CA LEU A 34 -1.71 16.57 22.75
C LEU A 34 -1.20 15.14 22.94
N ARG A 35 -1.76 14.40 23.91
CA ARG A 35 -1.47 12.95 24.07
C ARG A 35 -1.79 12.15 22.81
N ARG A 36 -2.90 12.47 22.14
CA ARG A 36 -3.30 11.78 20.91
C ARG A 36 -2.39 12.13 19.73
N ALA A 37 -1.94 13.39 19.65
CA ALA A 37 -0.96 13.82 18.66
C ALA A 37 0.41 13.17 18.88
N GLY A 38 0.83 12.97 20.13
CA GLY A 38 2.08 12.27 20.47
C GLY A 38 2.13 10.86 19.87
N HIS A 39 1.07 10.07 20.02
CA HIS A 39 0.99 8.75 19.41
C HIS A 39 1.07 8.77 17.88
N LEU A 40 0.51 9.78 17.22
CA LEU A 40 0.63 9.93 15.77
C LEU A 40 2.07 10.25 15.36
N ILE A 41 2.76 11.10 16.13
CA ILE A 41 4.17 11.43 15.90
C ILE A 41 5.04 10.19 16.10
N ASP A 42 4.79 9.41 17.17
CA ASP A 42 5.49 8.15 17.44
C ASP A 42 5.26 7.13 16.31
N ASP A 43 4.04 7.02 15.77
CA ASP A 43 3.74 6.14 14.63
C ASP A 43 4.38 6.63 13.31
N LEU A 44 4.52 7.96 13.12
CA LEU A 44 5.14 8.55 11.93
C LEU A 44 6.66 8.44 11.95
N LEU A 45 7.28 8.72 13.09
CA LEU A 45 8.74 8.71 13.27
C LEU A 45 9.29 7.31 13.58
N GLY A 46 8.46 6.43 14.14
CA GLY A 46 8.89 5.13 14.65
C GLY A 46 9.42 5.22 16.07
N GLU A 47 9.50 4.08 16.75
CA GLU A 47 10.04 3.99 18.10
C GLU A 47 11.52 3.54 18.04
N PRO A 48 12.45 4.26 18.71
CA PRO A 48 13.85 3.86 18.76
C PRO A 48 14.01 2.52 19.50
N ALA A 49 15.04 1.76 19.14
CA ALA A 49 15.35 0.49 19.78
C ALA A 49 15.48 0.66 21.30
N ARG A 50 14.81 -0.21 22.06
CA ARG A 50 14.88 -0.25 23.53
C ARG A 50 15.61 -1.52 23.94
N PRO A 51 16.28 -1.58 25.11
CA PRO A 51 16.99 -2.79 25.52
C PRO A 51 16.08 -4.02 25.52
N GLY A 52 16.36 -4.99 24.65
CA GLY A 52 15.57 -6.21 24.49
C GLY A 52 14.40 -6.14 23.50
N VAL A 53 14.19 -5.01 22.80
CA VAL A 53 13.11 -4.85 21.80
C VAL A 53 13.65 -4.10 20.57
N ASP A 54 13.57 -4.75 19.41
CA ASP A 54 13.98 -4.16 18.12
C ASP A 54 13.16 -2.89 17.81
N ALA A 55 13.80 -1.96 17.10
CA ALA A 55 13.15 -0.73 16.67
C ALA A 55 11.91 -1.02 15.81
N ARG A 56 10.82 -0.27 16.05
CA ARG A 56 9.65 -0.34 15.18
C ARG A 56 9.80 0.68 14.05
N PRO A 57 9.90 0.24 12.78
CA PRO A 57 10.11 1.16 11.66
C PRO A 57 8.92 2.10 11.52
N GLY A 58 9.21 3.40 11.47
CA GLY A 58 8.20 4.45 11.32
C GLY A 58 7.51 4.38 9.95
N LEU A 59 6.40 5.11 9.82
CA LEU A 59 5.63 5.14 8.56
C LEU A 59 6.49 5.57 7.37
N MET A 60 7.39 6.55 7.54
CA MET A 60 8.25 7.04 6.45
C MET A 60 9.20 5.97 5.92
N GLU A 61 9.76 5.15 6.80
CA GLU A 61 10.64 4.04 6.40
C GLU A 61 9.85 2.93 5.69
N ARG A 62 8.61 2.70 6.11
CA ARG A 62 7.70 1.75 5.44
C ARG A 62 7.29 2.24 4.06
N VAL A 63 6.99 3.54 3.91
CA VAL A 63 6.65 4.17 2.63
C VAL A 63 7.83 4.11 1.68
N GLN A 64 9.04 4.45 2.14
CA GLN A 64 10.26 4.36 1.31
C GLN A 64 10.48 2.95 0.74
N ARG A 65 10.23 1.91 1.54
CA ARG A 65 10.32 0.52 1.08
C ARG A 65 9.29 0.19 0.00
N ILE A 66 8.06 0.68 0.15
CA ILE A 66 7.01 0.52 -0.85
C ILE A 66 7.38 1.27 -2.13
N GLU A 67 7.85 2.52 -2.03
CA GLU A 67 8.32 3.33 -3.15
C GLU A 67 9.43 2.63 -3.95
N HIS A 68 10.34 1.96 -3.25
CA HIS A 68 11.41 1.19 -3.89
C HIS A 68 10.88 -0.01 -4.71
N GLU A 69 9.78 -0.63 -4.28
CA GLU A 69 9.15 -1.75 -4.99
C GLU A 69 8.24 -1.32 -6.14
N VAL A 70 7.68 -0.10 -6.09
CA VAL A 70 6.80 0.44 -7.14
C VAL A 70 7.53 1.29 -8.19
N THR A 71 8.83 1.51 -8.00
CA THR A 71 9.72 2.14 -8.99
C THR A 71 10.54 1.08 -9.73
N TYR A 72 11.05 1.42 -10.92
CA TYR A 72 12.00 0.56 -11.61
C TYR A 72 13.36 0.68 -10.94
N ASN A 73 13.99 -0.44 -10.58
CA ASN A 73 15.24 -0.48 -9.82
C ASN A 73 16.23 -1.53 -10.37
N SER A 74 16.33 -1.61 -11.70
CA SER A 74 17.30 -2.48 -12.39
C SER A 74 17.07 -3.98 -12.15
N GLY A 75 15.81 -4.40 -11.99
CA GLY A 75 15.41 -5.82 -11.99
C GLY A 75 14.97 -6.37 -10.64
N GLY A 76 15.16 -5.63 -9.54
CA GLY A 76 14.81 -6.09 -8.20
C GLY A 76 13.32 -5.95 -7.87
N SER A 77 12.67 -4.94 -8.43
CA SER A 77 11.35 -4.47 -8.02
C SER A 77 10.24 -5.29 -8.64
N LEU A 78 9.08 -5.23 -7.99
CA LEU A 78 7.87 -5.81 -8.54
C LEU A 78 7.56 -5.28 -9.95
N LYS A 79 7.75 -3.99 -10.20
CA LYS A 79 7.47 -3.38 -11.50
C LYS A 79 8.39 -3.89 -12.61
N ASP A 80 9.68 -4.10 -12.30
CA ASP A 80 10.63 -4.72 -13.22
C ASP A 80 10.24 -6.16 -13.56
N LYS A 81 9.83 -6.94 -12.55
CA LYS A 81 9.36 -8.32 -12.73
C LYS A 81 8.09 -8.40 -13.58
N VAL A 82 7.14 -7.50 -13.38
CA VAL A 82 5.91 -7.38 -14.19
C VAL A 82 6.27 -7.05 -15.65
N ARG A 83 7.14 -6.06 -15.88
CA ARG A 83 7.61 -5.71 -17.23
C ARG A 83 8.31 -6.88 -17.93
N ALA A 84 9.12 -7.64 -17.19
CA ALA A 84 9.79 -8.82 -17.73
C ALA A 84 8.79 -9.94 -18.07
N LEU A 85 7.74 -10.11 -17.26
CA LEU A 85 6.64 -11.03 -17.54
C LEU A 85 5.86 -10.64 -18.79
N ASP A 86 5.50 -9.37 -18.93
CA ASP A 86 4.80 -8.86 -20.12
C ASP A 86 5.60 -9.14 -21.41
N GLY A 87 6.92 -8.96 -21.37
CA GLY A 87 7.80 -9.31 -22.49
C GLY A 87 7.72 -10.80 -22.86
N LYS A 88 7.86 -11.69 -21.86
CA LYS A 88 7.77 -13.14 -22.08
C LYS A 88 6.40 -13.58 -22.61
N LEU A 89 5.32 -12.95 -22.15
CA LEU A 89 3.96 -13.19 -22.64
C LEU A 89 3.82 -12.77 -24.12
N GLY A 90 4.44 -11.65 -24.50
CA GLY A 90 4.53 -11.21 -25.89
C GLY A 90 5.25 -12.24 -26.77
N ASP A 91 6.44 -12.66 -26.37
CA ASP A 91 7.24 -13.64 -27.11
C ASP A 91 6.50 -14.96 -27.29
N LEU A 92 5.83 -15.45 -26.23
CA LEU A 92 5.03 -16.66 -26.27
C LEU A 92 3.84 -16.52 -27.23
N SER A 93 3.15 -15.38 -27.23
CA SER A 93 2.06 -15.10 -28.16
C SER A 93 2.54 -15.14 -29.61
N THR A 94 3.69 -14.52 -29.90
CA THR A 94 4.30 -14.55 -31.24
C THR A 94 4.70 -15.96 -31.67
N ALA A 95 5.33 -16.73 -30.78
CA ALA A 95 5.70 -18.11 -31.05
C ALA A 95 4.47 -19.00 -31.32
N LEU A 96 3.39 -18.80 -30.57
CA LEU A 96 2.14 -19.54 -30.73
C LEU A 96 1.44 -19.20 -32.05
N GLN A 97 1.47 -17.93 -32.47
CA GLN A 97 0.99 -17.52 -33.80
C GLN A 97 1.82 -18.15 -34.92
N ALA A 98 3.15 -18.14 -34.82
CA ALA A 98 4.02 -18.76 -35.81
C ALA A 98 3.77 -20.27 -35.92
N HIS A 99 3.68 -20.97 -34.78
CA HIS A 99 3.35 -22.39 -34.76
C HIS A 99 1.97 -22.68 -35.37
N THR A 100 0.97 -21.83 -35.11
CA THR A 100 -0.37 -21.99 -35.71
C THR A 100 -0.35 -21.75 -37.22
N ALA A 101 0.44 -20.79 -37.70
CA ALA A 101 0.61 -20.52 -39.13
C ALA A 101 1.31 -21.68 -39.88
N ASP A 102 2.28 -22.34 -39.24
CA ASP A 102 2.91 -23.55 -39.77
C ASP A 102 1.91 -24.71 -39.92
N HIS A 103 1.00 -24.88 -38.94
CA HIS A 103 -0.08 -25.89 -39.04
C HIS A 103 -1.16 -25.53 -40.07
N GLN A 104 -1.36 -24.25 -40.39
CA GLN A 104 -2.30 -23.81 -41.43
C GLN A 104 -1.73 -23.93 -42.85
N THR A 105 -0.40 -23.84 -43.00
CA THR A 105 0.28 -23.96 -44.29
C THR A 105 0.70 -25.40 -44.61
N ALA A 106 0.67 -26.31 -43.63
CA ALA A 106 0.82 -27.73 -43.86
C ALA A 106 -0.28 -28.20 -44.84
N PRO A 107 0.07 -28.75 -46.02
CA PRO A 107 -0.93 -29.26 -46.94
C PRO A 107 -1.71 -30.34 -46.21
N THR A 108 -3.05 -30.22 -46.19
CA THR A 108 -3.92 -31.34 -45.85
C THR A 108 -3.50 -32.48 -46.77
N ILE A 109 -2.70 -33.42 -46.27
CA ILE A 109 -2.31 -34.60 -47.02
C ILE A 109 -3.63 -35.33 -47.25
N ARG A 110 -4.22 -35.12 -48.42
CA ARG A 110 -5.32 -35.93 -48.92
C ARG A 110 -4.72 -37.32 -49.06
N GLN A 111 -4.87 -38.13 -48.03
CA GLN A 111 -4.58 -39.55 -48.09
C GLN A 111 -5.64 -40.17 -49.00
N ASP A 112 -5.46 -39.95 -50.31
CA ASP A 112 -6.19 -40.68 -51.35
C ASP A 112 -5.61 -42.10 -51.33
N ILE A 113 -6.06 -42.89 -50.37
CA ILE A 113 -5.78 -44.31 -50.31
C ILE A 113 -6.64 -44.91 -51.41
N THR A 114 -6.09 -45.01 -52.62
CA THR A 114 -6.69 -45.79 -53.70
C THR A 114 -6.62 -47.26 -53.30
N VAL A 115 -7.71 -47.74 -52.69
CA VAL A 115 -7.92 -49.17 -52.45
C VAL A 115 -8.03 -49.83 -53.81
N GLN A 116 -6.97 -50.51 -54.24
CA GLN A 116 -6.97 -51.32 -55.45
C GLN A 116 -7.94 -52.49 -55.24
N PRO A 117 -9.02 -52.61 -56.03
CA PRO A 117 -9.97 -53.70 -55.86
C PRO A 117 -9.28 -55.03 -56.22
N PRO A 118 -9.57 -56.12 -55.48
CA PRO A 118 -8.97 -57.42 -55.73
C PRO A 118 -9.36 -57.90 -57.12
N GLY A 119 -8.36 -58.21 -57.94
CA GLY A 119 -8.55 -58.72 -59.29
C GLY A 119 -9.27 -60.06 -59.27
N GLY A 120 -10.37 -60.15 -60.04
CA GLY A 120 -10.77 -61.39 -60.70
C GLY A 120 -10.46 -61.28 -62.20
N PRO A 121 -10.67 -62.31 -63.04
CA PRO A 121 -10.98 -63.73 -62.78
C PRO A 121 -9.95 -64.68 -63.45
N VAL A 122 -9.98 -65.98 -63.11
CA VAL A 122 -9.69 -67.10 -64.03
C VAL A 122 -10.67 -68.23 -63.78
#